data_AF-A0A972QSF7-F1
#
_entry.id   AF-A0A972QSF7-F1
#
_cell.length_a   1.000
_cell.length_b   1.000
_cell.length_c   1.000
_cell.angle_alpha   90.00
_cell.angle_beta   90.00
_cell.angle_gamma   90.00
#
_symmetry.space_group_name_H-M   'P 1'
#
loop_
_entity.id
_entity.type
_entity.pdbx_description
1 polymer ?
#
loop_
_entity_poly.entity_id
_entity_poly.type
_entity_poly.pdbx_seq_one_letter_code
_entity_poly.pdbx_strand_id
1 'polypeptide(L)' 'IAAYGPDYFLVGYTAGKKAARILKGENPGDIPAGLASEYSLWVSLKNAKAQEADLPVTLVTKAADKLWDEQGKVVKGGK' A
#
# COMPACT_ATOMS: atom_id res chain seq x y z
N ILE A 1 -4.69 11.13 9.79
CA ILE A 1 -5.68 11.42 8.71
C ILE A 1 -5.38 10.61 7.46
N ALA A 2 -4.18 10.74 6.87
CA ALA A 2 -3.72 9.95 5.73
C ALA A 2 -2.24 9.53 5.89
N ALA A 3 -1.82 8.51 5.16
CA ALA A 3 -0.42 8.07 5.08
C ALA A 3 -0.09 7.65 3.63
N TYR A 4 1.08 8.06 3.15
CA TYR A 4 1.61 7.66 1.84
C TYR A 4 2.97 7.00 2.04
N GLY A 5 3.11 5.75 1.59
CA GLY A 5 4.35 5.01 1.80
C GLY A 5 4.39 3.68 1.02
N PRO A 6 5.53 2.98 1.07
CA PRO A 6 5.69 1.71 0.36
C PRO A 6 4.62 0.69 0.76
N ASP A 7 4.05 -0.02 -0.21
CA ASP A 7 3.19 -1.17 0.04
C ASP A 7 4.08 -2.36 0.42
N TYR A 8 4.18 -2.60 1.72
CA TYR A 8 4.99 -3.68 2.30
C TYR A 8 4.60 -5.08 1.85
N PHE A 9 3.36 -5.29 1.39
CA PHE A 9 3.04 -6.58 0.79
C PHE A 9 3.74 -6.75 -0.56
N LEU A 10 3.78 -5.71 -1.38
CA LEU A 10 4.46 -5.78 -2.68
C LEU A 10 5.98 -5.88 -2.50
N VAL A 11 6.52 -5.26 -1.44
CA VAL A 11 7.91 -5.49 -0.99
C VAL A 11 8.14 -6.98 -0.71
N GLY A 12 7.33 -7.58 0.18
CA GLY A 12 7.45 -8.99 0.55
C GLY A 12 7.20 -9.95 -0.62
N TYR A 13 6.22 -9.66 -1.46
CA TYR A 13 5.91 -10.44 -2.66
C TYR A 13 7.08 -10.46 -3.65
N THR A 14 7.70 -9.29 -3.86
CA THR A 14 8.87 -9.18 -4.75
C THR A 14 10.09 -9.89 -4.16
N ALA A 15 10.29 -9.80 -2.84
CA ALA A 15 11.32 -10.57 -2.14
C ALA A 15 11.09 -12.08 -2.31
N GLY A 16 9.85 -12.56 -2.18
CA GLY A 16 9.49 -13.97 -2.41
C GLY A 16 9.77 -14.44 -3.83
N LYS A 17 9.48 -13.62 -4.85
CA LYS A 17 9.84 -13.93 -6.25
C LYS A 17 11.36 -14.05 -6.44
N LYS A 18 12.15 -13.17 -5.81
CA LYS A 18 13.62 -13.26 -5.83
C LYS A 18 14.11 -14.53 -5.12
N ALA A 19 13.56 -14.87 -3.96
CA ALA A 19 13.87 -16.10 -3.25
C ALA A 19 13.57 -17.35 -4.11
N ALA A 20 12.45 -17.37 -4.82
CA ALA A 20 12.10 -18.47 -5.72
C ALA A 20 13.09 -18.64 -6.88
N ARG A 21 13.70 -17.55 -7.39
CA ARG A 21 14.76 -17.62 -8.40
C ARG A 21 16.05 -18.22 -7.85
N ILE A 22 16.45 -17.80 -6.65
CA ILE A 22 17.62 -18.35 -5.95
C ILE A 22 17.44 -19.85 -5.70
N LEU A 23 16.27 -20.25 -5.21
CA LEU A 23 15.95 -21.66 -4.98
C LEU A 23 15.95 -22.52 -6.26
N LYS A 24 15.82 -21.89 -7.44
CA LYS A 24 15.95 -22.55 -8.75
C LYS A 24 17.39 -22.61 -9.28
N GLY A 25 18.37 -22.12 -8.51
CA GLY A 25 19.79 -22.19 -8.85
C GLY A 25 20.37 -20.94 -9.53
N GLU A 26 19.59 -19.85 -9.63
CA GLU A 26 20.11 -18.59 -10.13
C GLU A 26 21.07 -17.95 -9.10
N ASN A 27 22.20 -17.42 -9.57
CA ASN A 27 23.19 -16.77 -8.70
C ASN A 27 22.60 -15.46 -8.11
N PRO A 28 22.57 -15.29 -6.78
CA PRO A 28 22.08 -14.07 -6.15
C PRO A 28 22.75 -12.78 -6.64
N GLY A 29 24.02 -12.84 -7.04
CA GLY A 29 24.77 -11.68 -7.56
C GLY A 29 24.22 -11.15 -8.89
N ASP A 30 23.52 -11.98 -9.66
CA ASP A 30 22.95 -11.62 -10.97
C ASP A 30 21.48 -11.17 -10.86
N ILE A 31 20.86 -11.33 -9.69
CA ILE A 31 19.48 -10.90 -9.43
C ILE A 31 19.47 -9.41 -9.09
N PRO A 32 18.83 -8.54 -9.90
CA PRO A 32 18.82 -7.11 -9.61
C PRO A 32 18.20 -6.80 -8.24
N ALA A 33 18.92 -6.02 -7.44
CA ALA A 33 18.47 -5.59 -6.12
C ALA A 33 17.19 -4.73 -6.20
N GLY A 34 16.92 -4.11 -7.35
CA GLY A 34 15.72 -3.37 -7.79
C GLY A 34 14.62 -3.09 -6.77
N LEU A 35 14.19 -1.83 -6.71
CA LEU A 35 13.18 -1.33 -5.77
C LEU A 35 11.85 -2.09 -5.92
N ALA A 36 11.38 -2.66 -4.83
CA ALA A 36 10.03 -3.19 -4.71
C ALA A 36 9.15 -2.15 -4.01
N SER A 37 9.17 -0.89 -4.46
CA SER A 37 8.42 0.19 -3.82
C SER A 37 7.33 0.70 -4.73
N GLU A 38 6.26 -0.07 -4.84
CA GLU A 38 4.96 0.51 -5.16
C GLU A 38 4.49 1.26 -3.92
N TYR A 39 3.97 2.48 -4.08
CA TYR A 39 3.48 3.28 -2.97
C TYR A 39 1.96 3.13 -2.84
N SER A 40 1.44 3.25 -1.62
CA SER A 40 0.00 3.27 -1.37
C SER A 40 -0.38 4.48 -0.53
N LEU A 41 -1.40 5.21 -0.98
CA LEU A 41 -2.09 6.24 -0.22
C LEU A 41 -3.24 5.60 0.57
N TRP A 42 -3.14 5.70 1.90
CA TRP A 42 -4.20 5.32 2.82
C TRP A 42 -4.88 6.56 3.39
N VAL A 43 -6.20 6.57 3.38
CA VAL A 43 -7.01 7.65 3.97
C VAL A 43 -8.03 7.07 4.94
N SER A 44 -8.26 7.75 6.06
CA SER A 44 -9.27 7.38 7.06
C SER A 44 -10.26 8.51 7.30
N LEU A 45 -11.50 8.32 6.85
CA LEU A 45 -12.58 9.29 7.02
C LEU A 45 -12.99 9.44 8.48
N LYS A 46 -13.01 8.35 9.26
CA LYS A 46 -13.24 8.39 10.71
C LYS A 46 -12.26 9.31 11.43
N ASN A 47 -10.96 9.19 11.13
CA ASN A 47 -9.93 10.01 11.77
C ASN A 47 -9.92 11.46 11.26
N ALA A 48 -10.30 11.68 9.99
CA ALA A 48 -10.47 13.03 9.45
C ALA A 48 -11.59 13.77 10.19
N LYS A 49 -12.75 13.12 10.36
CA LYS A 49 -13.90 13.65 11.10
C LYS A 49 -13.56 13.98 12.56
N ALA A 50 -12.81 13.10 13.24
CA ALA A 50 -12.36 13.33 14.61
C ALA A 50 -11.39 14.50 14.77
N GLN A 51 -10.76 14.93 13.67
CA GLN A 51 -9.82 16.07 13.62
C GLN A 51 -10.45 17.30 12.95
N GLU A 52 -11.76 17.27 12.70
CA GLU A 52 -12.49 18.35 12.01
C GLU A 52 -11.90 18.70 10.63
N ALA A 53 -11.23 17.73 10.00
CA ALA A 53 -10.66 17.87 8.68
C ALA A 53 -11.72 17.49 7.63
N ASP A 54 -12.22 18.50 6.91
CA ASP A 54 -13.14 18.28 5.79
C ASP A 54 -12.39 17.76 4.56
N LEU A 55 -12.70 16.54 4.16
CA LEU A 55 -12.09 15.88 3.01
C LEU A 55 -13.14 15.64 1.93
N PRO A 56 -12.97 16.18 0.71
CA PRO A 56 -13.91 15.94 -0.38
C PRO A 56 -13.98 14.44 -0.70
N VAL A 57 -15.11 13.81 -0.38
CA VAL A 57 -15.31 12.35 -0.50
C VAL A 57 -15.02 11.86 -1.92
N THR A 58 -15.41 12.65 -2.93
CA THR A 58 -15.16 12.34 -4.34
C THR A 58 -13.67 12.32 -4.70
N LEU A 59 -12.88 13.23 -4.14
CA LEU A 59 -11.44 13.30 -4.36
C LEU A 59 -10.73 12.16 -3.64
N VAL A 60 -11.08 11.91 -2.37
CA VAL A 60 -10.49 10.82 -1.57
C VAL A 60 -10.77 9.46 -2.20
N THR A 61 -12.00 9.22 -2.66
CA THR A 61 -12.37 7.95 -3.28
C THR A 61 -11.57 7.67 -4.57
N LYS A 62 -11.23 8.73 -5.32
CA LYS A 62 -10.40 8.62 -6.52
C LYS A 62 -8.92 8.44 -6.20
N ALA A 63 -8.38 9.28 -5.30
CA ALA A 63 -6.95 9.37 -5.03
C ALA A 63 -6.42 8.27 -4.09
N ALA A 64 -7.21 7.82 -3.11
CA ALA A 64 -6.74 6.84 -2.14
C ALA A 64 -6.67 5.45 -2.77
N ASP A 65 -5.53 4.77 -2.61
CA ASP A 65 -5.41 3.35 -2.94
C ASP A 65 -6.20 2.50 -1.95
N LYS A 66 -6.20 2.89 -0.67
CA LYS A 66 -6.94 2.22 0.39
C LYS A 66 -7.72 3.22 1.25
N LEU A 67 -8.96 2.87 1.58
CA LEU A 67 -9.90 3.77 2.24
C LEU A 67 -10.59 3.10 3.42
N TRP A 68 -10.51 3.75 4.59
CA TRP A 68 -11.37 3.49 5.74
C TRP A 68 -12.54 4.48 5.77
N ASP A 69 -13.77 3.96 5.88
CA ASP A 69 -14.98 4.76 6.03
C ASP A 69 -15.11 5.40 7.42
N GLU A 70 -16.24 6.07 7.68
CA GLU A 70 -16.51 6.72 8.96
C GLU A 70 -16.71 5.73 10.12
N GLN A 71 -17.07 4.49 9.80
CA GLN A 71 -17.24 3.39 10.75
C GLN A 71 -15.90 2.67 11.04
N GLY A 72 -14.85 2.99 10.28
CA GLY A 72 -13.52 2.37 10.38
C GLY A 72 -13.39 1.06 9.60
N LYS A 73 -14.32 0.77 8.68
CA LYS A 73 -14.28 -0.41 7.82
C LYS A 73 -13.57 -0.08 6.50
N VAL A 74 -12.78 -1.04 5.99
CA VAL A 74 -12.11 -0.89 4.69
C VAL A 74 -13.16 -0.98 3.59
N VAL A 75 -13.26 0.06 2.77
CA VAL A 75 -14.21 0.14 1.65
C VAL A 75 -13.52 0.16 0.28
N LYS A 76 -12.20 0.35 0.25
CA LYS A 76 -11.36 0.27 -0.95
C LYS A 76 -9.97 -0.27 -0.58
N GLY A 77 -9.39 -1.13 -1.43
CA GLY A 77 -8.02 -1.62 -1.26
C GLY A 77 -7.85 -2.84 -0.34
N GLY A 78 -8.96 -3.52 0.03
CA GLY A 78 -8.86 -4.85 0.62
C GLY A 78 -8.23 -5.83 -0.38
N LYS A 79 -7.25 -6.61 0.05
CA LYS A 79 -6.85 -7.80 -0.71
C LYS A 79 -7.88 -8.90 -0.50
#